data_AF-A0A9X4NPS9-F1
#
_entry.id   AF-A0A9X4NPS9-F1
#
_cell.length_a   1.000
_cell.length_b   1.000
_cell.length_c   1.000
_cell.angle_alpha   90.00
_cell.angle_beta   90.00
_cell.angle_gamma   90.00
#
_symmetry.space_group_name_H-M   'P 1'
#
loop_
_entity.id
_entity.type
_entity.pdbx_description
1 polymer ?
#
loop_
_entity_poly.entity_id
_entity_poly.type
_entity_poly.pdbx_seq_one_letter_code
_entity_poly.pdbx_strand_id
1 'polypeptide(L)'
;MHASTLNFINIARRHLAVGVQVTQAFNQEQAKLQIERVLVQEHLSTVAGTQRSLATLGQLRQLMTASKEAFGKMVLTSSRDFAQALAEMPIKEQQERQAGLVSSINWQLAAQASFYANRERWIDAAEAICHLIDSRRNTITFGEEGAVFSSDEDLTHFEELLAVIDEVHQLEVAGIQERMARLSRALTLLGMAPSA
;
A
#
# COMPACT_ATOMS: atom_id res chain seq x y z
N MET A 1 34.79 5.42 14.33
CA MET A 1 33.81 4.49 13.73
C MET A 1 34.55 3.62 12.72
N HIS A 2 34.43 2.30 12.78
CA HIS A 2 35.16 1.39 11.87
C HIS A 2 34.68 1.56 10.42
N ALA A 3 35.56 1.37 9.43
CA ALA A 3 35.24 1.59 8.01
C ALA A 3 34.07 0.70 7.51
N SER A 4 33.97 -0.53 8.01
CA SER A 4 32.88 -1.46 7.72
C SER A 4 31.52 -0.98 8.26
N THR A 5 31.50 -0.39 9.46
CA THR A 5 30.30 0.22 10.05
C THR A 5 29.84 1.44 9.26
N LEU A 6 30.76 2.27 8.77
CA LEU A 6 30.47 3.38 7.86
C LEU A 6 29.84 2.89 6.55
N ASN A 7 30.39 1.83 5.94
CA ASN A 7 29.85 1.24 4.72
C ASN A 7 28.41 0.74 4.91
N PHE A 8 28.15 0.03 6.01
CA PHE A 8 26.82 -0.49 6.34
C PHE A 8 25.77 0.63 6.50
N ILE A 9 26.15 1.74 7.16
CA ILE A 9 25.28 2.91 7.30
C ILE A 9 25.01 3.57 5.94
N ASN A 10 26.02 3.68 5.08
CA ASN A 10 25.86 4.28 3.75
C ASN A 10 24.93 3.44 2.85
N ILE A 11 25.03 2.11 2.92
CA ILE A 11 24.11 1.20 2.22
C ILE A 11 22.69 1.40 2.73
N ALA A 12 22.49 1.48 4.04
CA ALA A 12 21.17 1.75 4.63
C ALA A 12 20.59 3.09 4.16
N ARG A 13 21.39 4.17 4.14
CA ARG A 13 20.96 5.48 3.65
C ARG A 13 20.57 5.46 2.17
N ARG A 14 21.34 4.76 1.33
CA ARG A 14 21.04 4.63 -0.10
C ARG A 14 19.70 3.93 -0.32
N HIS A 15 19.48 2.78 0.34
CA HIS A 15 18.24 2.03 0.18
C HIS A 15 17.03 2.75 0.77
N LEU A 16 17.23 3.51 1.86
CA LEU A 16 16.19 4.39 2.38
C LEU A 16 15.78 5.46 1.37
N ALA A 17 16.75 6.14 0.73
CA ALA A 17 16.47 7.15 -0.28
C ALA A 17 15.72 6.57 -1.49
N VAL A 18 16.13 5.39 -1.97
CA VAL A 18 15.43 4.68 -3.04
C VAL A 18 14.00 4.32 -2.62
N GLY A 19 13.81 3.79 -1.41
CA GLY A 19 12.48 3.45 -0.89
C GLY A 19 11.55 4.65 -0.78
N VAL A 20 12.06 5.82 -0.36
CA VAL A 20 11.31 7.08 -0.34
C VAL A 20 10.90 7.50 -1.75
N GLN A 21 11.82 7.45 -2.73
CA GLN A 21 11.52 7.81 -4.12
C GLN A 21 10.47 6.89 -4.74
N VAL A 22 10.58 5.57 -4.54
CA VAL A 22 9.58 4.59 -5.01
C VAL A 22 8.21 4.86 -4.39
N THR A 23 8.16 5.15 -3.09
CA THR A 23 6.91 5.48 -2.39
C THR A 23 6.30 6.78 -2.91
N GLN A 24 7.11 7.81 -3.14
CA GLN A 24 6.66 9.08 -3.71
C GLN A 24 6.10 8.90 -5.12
N ALA A 25 6.80 8.16 -5.99
CA ALA A 25 6.34 7.87 -7.34
C ALA A 25 4.99 7.13 -7.33
N PHE A 26 4.87 6.10 -6.48
CA PHE A 26 3.61 5.38 -6.29
C PHE A 26 2.47 6.32 -5.85
N ASN A 27 2.70 7.14 -4.82
CA ASN A 27 1.68 8.06 -4.31
C ASN A 27 1.27 9.11 -5.34
N GLN A 28 2.21 9.59 -6.16
CA GLN A 28 1.93 10.54 -7.24
C GLN A 28 1.04 9.92 -8.31
N GLU A 29 1.34 8.70 -8.77
CA GLU A 29 0.47 8.00 -9.72
C GLU A 29 -0.89 7.66 -9.11
N GLN A 30 -0.93 7.23 -7.84
CA GLN A 30 -2.17 6.93 -7.15
C GLN A 30 -3.07 8.17 -7.03
N ALA A 31 -2.51 9.33 -6.71
CA ALA A 31 -3.26 10.58 -6.58
C ALA A 31 -3.96 10.99 -7.90
N LYS A 32 -3.38 10.67 -9.07
CA LYS A 32 -4.00 10.95 -10.37
C LYS A 32 -5.28 10.15 -10.61
N LEU A 33 -5.41 9.00 -9.96
CA LEU A 33 -6.56 8.10 -10.13
C LEU A 33 -7.83 8.61 -9.42
N GLN A 34 -7.69 9.54 -8.45
CA GLN A 34 -8.81 10.07 -7.65
C GLN A 34 -9.68 8.94 -7.08
N ILE A 35 -9.06 7.99 -6.38
CA ILE A 35 -9.68 6.75 -5.90
C ILE A 35 -10.88 7.03 -5.00
N GLU A 36 -10.84 8.12 -4.25
CA GLU A 36 -11.93 8.62 -3.40
C GLU A 36 -13.22 8.91 -4.19
N ARG A 37 -13.14 9.07 -5.51
CA ARG A 37 -14.30 9.32 -6.37
C ARG A 37 -14.89 8.05 -6.99
N VAL A 38 -14.24 6.90 -6.85
CA VAL A 38 -14.66 5.68 -7.56
C VAL A 38 -16.06 5.21 -7.15
N LEU A 39 -16.41 5.35 -5.87
CA LEU A 39 -17.69 4.88 -5.32
C LEU A 39 -18.67 6.00 -4.99
N VAL A 40 -18.43 7.22 -5.48
CA VAL A 40 -19.38 8.33 -5.25
C VAL A 40 -20.64 8.14 -6.08
N GLN A 41 -21.77 8.60 -5.55
CA GLN A 41 -23.08 8.46 -6.19
C GLN A 41 -23.13 9.03 -7.62
N GLU A 42 -22.43 10.13 -7.91
CA GLU A 42 -22.33 10.71 -9.26
C GLU A 42 -21.84 9.68 -10.28
N HIS A 43 -20.86 8.85 -9.90
CA HIS A 43 -20.34 7.81 -10.78
C HIS A 43 -21.27 6.58 -10.81
N LEU A 44 -21.77 6.15 -9.65
CA LEU A 44 -22.59 4.93 -9.56
C LEU A 44 -23.97 5.08 -10.24
N SER A 45 -24.54 6.29 -10.21
CA SER A 45 -25.88 6.56 -10.77
C SER A 45 -25.96 6.45 -12.29
N THR A 46 -24.83 6.49 -13.00
CA THR A 46 -24.81 6.43 -14.48
C THR A 46 -23.96 5.28 -15.00
N VAL A 47 -24.33 4.76 -16.17
CA VAL A 47 -23.54 3.71 -16.86
C VAL A 47 -22.12 4.21 -17.15
N ALA A 48 -22.00 5.41 -17.72
CA ALA A 48 -20.70 6.01 -18.05
C ALA A 48 -19.84 6.25 -16.80
N GLY A 49 -20.45 6.69 -15.70
CA GLY A 49 -19.76 6.88 -14.42
C GLY A 49 -19.24 5.56 -13.84
N THR A 50 -20.07 4.50 -13.89
CA THR A 50 -19.67 3.18 -13.38
C THR A 50 -18.56 2.56 -14.24
N GLN A 51 -18.63 2.71 -15.56
CA GLN A 51 -17.55 2.30 -16.48
C GLN A 51 -16.25 3.06 -16.21
N ARG A 52 -16.34 4.37 -15.93
CA ARG A 52 -15.18 5.17 -15.52
C ARG A 52 -14.57 4.64 -14.22
N SER A 53 -15.39 4.34 -13.22
CA SER A 53 -14.94 3.76 -11.95
C SER A 53 -14.23 2.42 -12.15
N LEU A 54 -14.80 1.51 -12.94
CA LEU A 54 -14.16 0.24 -13.30
C LEU A 54 -12.82 0.44 -14.03
N ALA A 55 -12.75 1.39 -14.96
CA ALA A 55 -11.49 1.71 -15.65
C ALA A 55 -10.42 2.24 -14.69
N THR A 56 -10.80 3.12 -13.75
CA THR A 56 -9.90 3.61 -12.69
C THR A 56 -9.41 2.47 -11.79
N LEU A 57 -10.29 1.54 -11.41
CA LEU A 57 -9.93 0.35 -10.62
C LEU A 57 -8.94 -0.56 -11.37
N GLY A 58 -9.14 -0.76 -12.67
CA GLY A 58 -8.17 -1.45 -13.52
C GLY A 58 -6.80 -0.77 -13.57
N GLN A 59 -6.76 0.55 -13.67
CA GLN A 59 -5.50 1.32 -13.62
C GLN A 59 -4.83 1.20 -12.24
N LEU A 60 -5.60 1.22 -11.16
CA LEU A 60 -5.10 1.00 -9.81
C LEU A 60 -4.47 -0.40 -9.66
N ARG A 61 -5.13 -1.44 -10.17
CA ARG A 61 -4.61 -2.81 -10.17
C ARG A 61 -3.27 -2.93 -10.92
N GLN A 62 -3.15 -2.25 -12.06
CA GLN A 62 -1.88 -2.17 -12.81
C GLN A 62 -0.79 -1.45 -12.01
N LEU A 63 -1.13 -0.32 -11.36
CA LEU A 63 -0.21 0.42 -10.49
C LEU A 63 0.27 -0.44 -9.31
N MET A 64 -0.63 -1.21 -8.68
CA MET A 64 -0.27 -2.14 -7.59
C MET A 64 0.67 -3.24 -8.06
N THR A 65 0.45 -3.78 -9.26
CA THR A 65 1.32 -4.80 -9.86
C THR A 65 2.73 -4.24 -10.10
N ALA A 66 2.83 -3.07 -10.74
CA ALA A 66 4.11 -2.39 -10.98
C ALA A 66 4.84 -2.06 -9.67
N SER A 67 4.10 -1.59 -8.66
CA SER A 67 4.64 -1.32 -7.32
C SER A 67 5.20 -2.57 -6.67
N LYS A 68 4.48 -3.70 -6.73
CA LYS A 68 4.90 -4.99 -6.17
C LYS A 68 6.19 -5.50 -6.82
N GLU A 69 6.30 -5.37 -8.14
CA GLU A 69 7.53 -5.73 -8.87
C GLU A 69 8.71 -4.84 -8.50
N ALA A 70 8.50 -3.51 -8.43
CA ALA A 70 9.52 -2.56 -8.05
C ALA A 70 10.03 -2.81 -6.62
N PHE A 71 9.10 -3.07 -5.68
CA PHE A 71 9.42 -3.43 -4.32
C PHE A 71 10.22 -4.74 -4.25
N GLY A 72 9.82 -5.78 -4.98
CA GLY A 72 10.56 -7.04 -5.05
C GLY A 72 12.01 -6.85 -5.52
N LYS A 73 12.23 -6.06 -6.57
CA LYS A 73 13.58 -5.70 -7.07
C LYS A 73 14.39 -4.94 -6.02
N MET A 74 13.77 -3.99 -5.32
CA MET A 74 14.41 -3.20 -4.27
C MET A 74 14.82 -4.07 -3.08
N VAL A 75 13.95 -4.97 -2.61
CA VAL A 75 14.27 -5.87 -1.49
C VAL A 75 15.40 -6.83 -1.85
N LEU A 76 15.38 -7.41 -3.06
CA LEU A 76 16.45 -8.30 -3.51
C LEU A 76 17.80 -7.58 -3.61
N THR A 77 17.80 -6.36 -4.17
CA THR A 77 19.02 -5.56 -4.32
C THR A 77 19.56 -5.14 -2.94
N SER A 78 18.69 -4.64 -2.06
CA SER A 78 19.10 -4.22 -0.72
C SER A 78 19.59 -5.39 0.13
N SER A 79 18.92 -6.54 0.08
CA SER A 79 19.36 -7.75 0.78
C SER A 79 20.74 -8.21 0.33
N ARG A 80 21.03 -8.17 -0.98
CA ARG A 80 22.35 -8.51 -1.52
C ARG A 80 23.44 -7.56 -1.03
N ASP A 81 23.20 -6.25 -1.10
CA ASP A 81 24.16 -5.24 -0.66
C ASP A 81 24.46 -5.36 0.84
N PHE A 82 23.43 -5.58 1.66
CA PHE A 82 23.62 -5.78 3.09
C PHE A 82 24.32 -7.10 3.42
N ALA A 83 24.02 -8.19 2.70
CA ALA A 83 24.72 -9.46 2.90
C ALA A 83 26.22 -9.34 2.58
N GLN A 84 26.58 -8.62 1.51
CA GLN A 84 27.96 -8.33 1.18
C GLN A 84 28.64 -7.49 2.27
N ALA A 85 27.98 -6.42 2.72
CA ALA A 85 28.52 -5.56 3.77
C ALA A 85 28.70 -6.29 5.11
N LEU A 86 27.81 -7.24 5.45
CA LEU A 86 27.97 -8.10 6.62
C LEU A 86 29.18 -9.03 6.47
N ALA A 87 29.41 -9.60 5.30
CA ALA A 87 30.56 -10.49 5.07
C ALA A 87 31.92 -9.81 5.27
N GLU A 88 31.98 -8.48 5.07
CA GLU A 88 33.17 -7.65 5.26
C GLU A 88 33.39 -7.22 6.73
N MET A 89 32.44 -7.52 7.64
CA MET A 89 32.54 -7.17 9.05
C MET A 89 33.26 -8.24 9.90
N PRO A 90 33.84 -7.88 11.06
CA PRO A 90 34.35 -8.87 12.01
C PRO A 90 33.24 -9.82 12.50
N ILE A 91 33.55 -11.12 12.63
CA ILE A 91 32.60 -12.19 13.00
C ILE A 91 31.75 -11.85 14.24
N LYS A 92 32.35 -11.22 15.26
CA LYS A 92 31.65 -10.82 16.48
C LYS A 92 30.53 -9.80 16.24
N GLU A 93 30.68 -8.92 15.24
CA GLU A 93 29.68 -7.90 14.89
C GLU A 93 28.67 -8.42 13.84
N GLN A 94 29.02 -9.47 13.10
CA GLN A 94 28.16 -10.05 12.06
C GLN A 94 26.86 -10.61 12.66
N GLN A 95 26.94 -11.41 13.72
CA GLN A 95 25.78 -12.11 14.28
C GLN A 95 24.72 -11.13 14.82
N GLU A 96 25.14 -10.10 15.55
CA GLU A 96 24.23 -9.09 16.11
C GLU A 96 23.54 -8.29 14.99
N ARG A 97 24.31 -7.83 14.01
CA ARG A 97 23.78 -7.02 12.89
C ARG A 97 22.92 -7.84 11.94
N GLN A 98 23.25 -9.11 11.72
CA GLN A 98 22.47 -10.03 10.90
C GLN A 98 21.07 -10.25 11.50
N ALA A 99 20.99 -10.50 12.82
CA ALA A 99 19.70 -10.70 13.49
C ALA A 99 18.80 -9.46 13.35
N GLY A 100 19.35 -8.26 13.57
CA GLY A 100 18.62 -7.00 13.39
C GLY A 100 18.17 -6.77 11.95
N LEU A 101 19.04 -7.04 10.98
CA LEU A 101 18.72 -6.89 9.55
C LEU A 101 17.60 -7.85 9.12
N VAL A 102 17.69 -9.13 9.48
CA VAL A 102 16.67 -10.14 9.15
C VAL A 102 15.33 -9.76 9.76
N SER A 103 15.30 -9.36 11.03
CA SER A 103 14.08 -8.89 11.68
C SER A 103 13.44 -7.69 10.97
N SER A 104 14.27 -6.71 10.57
CA SER A 104 13.81 -5.53 9.83
C SER A 104 13.25 -5.89 8.45
N ILE A 105 13.97 -6.70 7.67
CA ILE A 105 13.53 -7.14 6.34
C ILE A 105 12.23 -7.93 6.43
N ASN A 106 12.14 -8.89 7.35
CA ASN A 106 10.94 -9.71 7.52
C ASN A 106 9.72 -8.86 7.90
N TRP A 107 9.90 -7.88 8.79
CA TRP A 107 8.81 -6.97 9.13
C TRP A 107 8.38 -6.12 7.93
N GLN A 108 9.33 -5.55 7.16
CA GLN A 108 9.01 -4.77 5.96
C GLN A 108 8.29 -5.60 4.90
N LEU A 109 8.74 -6.83 4.68
CA LEU A 109 8.08 -7.79 3.77
C LEU A 109 6.65 -8.07 4.22
N ALA A 110 6.43 -8.35 5.50
CA ALA A 110 5.11 -8.61 6.05
C ALA A 110 4.19 -7.38 5.93
N ALA A 111 4.67 -6.19 6.32
CA ALA A 111 3.90 -4.95 6.23
C ALA A 111 3.52 -4.61 4.79
N GLN A 112 4.45 -4.80 3.84
CA GLN A 112 4.19 -4.53 2.43
C GLN A 112 3.26 -5.59 1.82
N ALA A 113 3.42 -6.86 2.18
CA ALA A 113 2.51 -7.93 1.74
C ALA A 113 1.08 -7.69 2.22
N SER A 114 0.90 -7.32 3.49
CA SER A 114 -0.41 -6.95 4.04
C SER A 114 -1.02 -5.75 3.32
N PHE A 115 -0.22 -4.74 2.99
CA PHE A 115 -0.70 -3.60 2.18
C PHE A 115 -1.21 -4.04 0.80
N TYR A 116 -0.44 -4.85 0.07
CA TYR A 116 -0.87 -5.34 -1.25
C TYR A 116 -2.16 -6.18 -1.15
N ALA A 117 -2.22 -7.11 -0.20
CA ALA A 117 -3.39 -7.96 0.00
C ALA A 117 -4.64 -7.14 0.35
N ASN A 118 -4.52 -6.19 1.28
CA ASN A 118 -5.63 -5.32 1.66
C ASN A 118 -6.08 -4.45 0.48
N ARG A 119 -5.15 -3.87 -0.28
CA ARG A 119 -5.52 -3.06 -1.44
C ARG A 119 -6.21 -3.89 -2.53
N GLU A 120 -5.81 -5.13 -2.73
CA GLU A 120 -6.48 -6.05 -3.65
C GLU A 120 -7.91 -6.36 -3.18
N ARG A 121 -8.11 -6.66 -1.88
CA ARG A 121 -9.46 -6.80 -1.28
C ARG A 121 -10.33 -5.57 -1.52
N TRP A 122 -9.77 -4.36 -1.37
CA TRP A 122 -10.48 -3.11 -1.60
C TRP A 122 -10.89 -2.94 -3.08
N ILE A 123 -9.97 -3.24 -4.01
CA ILE A 123 -10.25 -3.18 -5.45
C ILE A 123 -11.37 -4.16 -5.80
N ASP A 124 -11.26 -5.42 -5.36
CA ASP A 124 -12.25 -6.46 -5.66
C ASP A 124 -13.64 -6.08 -5.10
N ALA A 125 -13.71 -5.54 -3.88
CA ALA A 125 -14.98 -5.07 -3.30
C ALA A 125 -15.57 -3.88 -4.08
N ALA A 126 -14.73 -2.92 -4.49
CA ALA A 126 -15.17 -1.77 -5.27
C ALA A 126 -15.65 -2.17 -6.69
N GLU A 127 -14.98 -3.13 -7.33
CA GLU A 127 -15.40 -3.71 -8.61
C GLU A 127 -16.74 -4.45 -8.46
N ALA A 128 -16.89 -5.25 -7.40
CA ALA A 128 -18.14 -5.95 -7.09
C ALA A 128 -19.31 -4.97 -6.87
N ILE A 129 -19.09 -3.86 -6.16
CA ILE A 129 -20.09 -2.79 -6.01
C ILE A 129 -20.49 -2.25 -7.38
N CYS A 130 -19.52 -1.91 -8.24
CA CYS A 130 -19.79 -1.40 -9.58
C CYS A 130 -20.61 -2.39 -10.41
N HIS A 131 -20.28 -3.68 -10.35
CA HIS A 131 -21.01 -4.72 -11.07
C HIS A 131 -22.42 -4.96 -10.51
N LEU A 132 -22.59 -4.95 -9.19
CA LEU A 132 -23.90 -5.04 -8.54
C LEU A 132 -24.81 -3.91 -9.02
N ILE A 133 -24.33 -2.67 -8.93
CA ILE A 133 -25.03 -1.45 -9.37
C ILE A 133 -25.44 -1.57 -10.84
N ASP A 134 -24.53 -2.00 -11.71
CA ASP A 134 -24.81 -2.10 -13.14
C ASP A 134 -25.83 -3.19 -13.47
N SER A 135 -25.74 -4.34 -12.79
CA SER A 135 -26.67 -5.47 -12.97
C SER A 135 -28.09 -5.19 -12.45
N ARG A 136 -28.22 -4.27 -11.49
CA ARG A 136 -29.48 -3.88 -10.83
C ARG A 136 -29.92 -2.46 -11.16
N ARG A 137 -29.31 -1.82 -12.17
CA ARG A 137 -29.51 -0.39 -12.46
C ARG A 137 -30.97 0.00 -12.70
N ASN A 138 -31.76 -0.88 -13.32
CA ASN A 138 -33.17 -0.62 -13.59
C ASN A 138 -34.08 -0.72 -12.35
N THR A 139 -33.56 -1.28 -11.25
CA THR A 139 -34.27 -1.53 -9.99
C THR A 139 -33.66 -0.77 -8.80
N ILE A 140 -32.57 -0.04 -9.02
CA ILE A 140 -31.98 0.84 -8.01
C ILE A 140 -32.41 2.28 -8.29
N THR A 141 -32.83 2.98 -7.25
CA THR A 141 -33.10 4.42 -7.32
C THR A 141 -32.02 5.16 -6.55
N PHE A 142 -31.42 6.18 -7.18
CA PHE A 142 -30.46 7.06 -6.51
C PHE A 142 -31.16 8.35 -6.08
N GLY A 143 -31.19 8.62 -4.78
CA GLY A 143 -31.77 9.83 -4.18
C GLY A 143 -30.75 10.60 -3.34
N GLU A 144 -31.17 11.66 -2.66
CA GLU A 144 -30.27 12.49 -1.83
C GLU A 144 -29.63 11.71 -0.66
N GLU A 145 -30.30 10.67 -0.17
CA GLU A 145 -29.83 9.82 0.92
C GLU A 145 -29.00 8.61 0.45
N GLY A 146 -28.77 8.47 -0.87
CA GLY A 146 -27.97 7.39 -1.46
C GLY A 146 -28.75 6.47 -2.40
N ALA A 147 -28.32 5.20 -2.48
CA ALA A 147 -28.91 4.19 -3.35
C ALA A 147 -29.97 3.38 -2.60
N VAL A 148 -31.17 3.28 -3.17
CA VAL A 148 -32.28 2.46 -2.68
C VAL A 148 -32.40 1.23 -3.56
N PHE A 149 -32.19 0.05 -2.98
CA PHE A 149 -32.31 -1.23 -3.65
C PHE A 149 -33.74 -1.77 -3.51
N SER A 150 -34.26 -2.40 -4.56
CA SER A 150 -35.59 -3.04 -4.53
C SER A 150 -35.60 -4.40 -3.82
N SER A 151 -34.42 -4.95 -3.51
CA SER A 151 -34.23 -6.26 -2.88
C SER A 151 -33.38 -6.11 -1.64
N ASP A 152 -33.86 -6.65 -0.51
CA ASP A 152 -33.12 -6.70 0.75
C ASP A 152 -31.83 -7.51 0.64
N GLU A 153 -31.80 -8.52 -0.23
CA GLU A 153 -30.60 -9.32 -0.51
C GLU A 153 -29.54 -8.48 -1.22
N ASP A 154 -29.92 -7.70 -2.24
CA ASP A 154 -28.98 -6.83 -2.95
C ASP A 154 -28.48 -5.69 -2.04
N LEU A 155 -29.35 -5.16 -1.16
CA LEU A 155 -28.96 -4.18 -0.13
C LEU A 155 -27.95 -4.77 0.85
N THR A 156 -28.25 -5.95 1.40
CA THR A 156 -27.36 -6.65 2.34
C THR A 156 -26.00 -6.90 1.69
N HIS A 157 -25.99 -7.37 0.44
CA HIS A 157 -24.75 -7.61 -0.30
C HIS A 157 -23.96 -6.31 -0.53
N PHE A 158 -24.63 -5.22 -0.87
CA PHE A 158 -23.99 -3.91 -1.00
C PHE A 158 -23.38 -3.42 0.31
N GLU A 159 -24.07 -3.59 1.44
CA GLU A 159 -23.58 -3.24 2.78
C GLU A 159 -22.36 -4.08 3.20
N GLU A 160 -22.37 -5.38 2.91
CA GLU A 160 -21.22 -6.26 3.15
C GLU A 160 -19.99 -5.81 2.36
N LEU A 161 -20.16 -5.41 1.10
CA LEU A 161 -19.06 -4.89 0.28
C LEU A 161 -18.52 -3.55 0.81
N LEU A 162 -19.40 -2.65 1.26
CA LEU A 162 -18.98 -1.40 1.91
C LEU A 162 -18.23 -1.66 3.22
N ALA A 163 -18.67 -2.65 4.02
CA ALA A 163 -17.96 -3.02 5.24
C ALA A 163 -16.53 -3.50 4.95
N VAL A 164 -16.30 -4.22 3.84
CA VAL A 164 -14.93 -4.59 3.41
C VAL A 164 -14.10 -3.36 3.06
N ILE A 165 -14.68 -2.38 2.35
CA ILE A 165 -14.01 -1.12 2.00
C ILE A 165 -13.56 -0.38 3.28
N ASP A 166 -14.45 -0.26 4.25
CA ASP A 166 -14.17 0.41 5.52
C ASP A 166 -13.14 -0.35 6.38
N GLU A 167 -13.27 -1.67 6.49
CA GLU A 167 -12.30 -2.52 7.19
C GLU A 167 -10.89 -2.33 6.61
N VAL A 168 -10.75 -2.41 5.29
CA VAL A 168 -9.46 -2.19 4.63
C VAL A 168 -8.93 -0.79 4.90
N HIS A 169 -9.76 0.24 4.82
CA HIS A 169 -9.34 1.60 5.12
C HIS A 169 -8.73 1.72 6.53
N GLN A 170 -9.40 1.14 7.54
CA GLN A 170 -8.88 1.15 8.92
C GLN A 170 -7.54 0.41 9.04
N LEU A 171 -7.40 -0.76 8.40
CA LEU A 171 -6.16 -1.52 8.39
C LEU A 171 -5.01 -0.72 7.73
N GLU A 172 -5.28 0.00 6.65
CA GLU A 172 -4.28 0.82 5.98
C GLU A 172 -3.84 2.02 6.80
N VAL A 173 -4.78 2.72 7.45
CA VAL A 173 -4.48 3.84 8.35
C VAL A 173 -3.59 3.36 9.50
N ALA A 174 -3.95 2.24 10.14
CA ALA A 174 -3.14 1.64 11.20
C ALA A 174 -1.74 1.26 10.70
N GLY A 175 -1.65 0.63 9.53
CA GLY A 175 -0.37 0.24 8.91
C GLY A 175 0.52 1.43 8.53
N ILE A 176 -0.06 2.54 8.07
CA ILE A 176 0.68 3.79 7.81
C ILE A 176 1.25 4.36 9.11
N GLN A 177 0.44 4.44 10.17
CA GLN A 177 0.88 4.95 11.46
C GLN A 177 2.04 4.13 12.04
N GLU A 178 1.96 2.80 11.99
CA GLU A 178 3.04 1.92 12.46
C GLU A 178 4.33 2.12 11.64
N ARG A 179 4.21 2.19 10.30
CA ARG A 179 5.35 2.46 9.39
C ARG A 179 6.00 3.80 9.67
N MET A 180 5.23 4.87 9.85
CA MET A 180 5.76 6.20 10.17
C MET A 180 6.47 6.21 11.51
N ALA A 181 5.91 5.56 12.54
CA ALA A 181 6.55 5.46 13.85
C ALA A 181 7.89 4.71 13.81
N ARG A 182 8.02 3.68 12.95
CA ARG A 182 9.30 2.97 12.75
C ARG A 182 10.28 3.76 11.90
N LEU A 183 9.82 4.42 10.84
CA LEU A 183 10.64 5.28 9.99
C LEU A 183 11.24 6.43 10.80
N SER A 184 10.43 7.09 11.63
CA SER A 184 10.88 8.15 12.53
C SER A 184 12.01 7.67 13.45
N ARG A 185 11.83 6.52 14.12
CA ARG A 185 12.87 5.89 14.95
C ARG A 185 14.15 5.58 14.16
N ALA A 186 14.02 5.05 12.94
CA ALA A 186 15.16 4.74 12.08
C ALA A 186 15.91 6.01 11.65
N LEU A 187 15.21 7.08 11.30
CA LEU A 187 15.80 8.37 10.93
C LEU A 187 16.57 9.00 12.09
N THR A 188 16.03 8.94 13.32
CA THR A 188 16.74 9.38 14.53
C THR A 188 18.04 8.61 14.72
N LEU A 189 18.01 7.28 14.59
CA LEU A 189 19.19 6.43 14.73
C LEU A 189 20.26 6.68 13.65
N LEU A 190 19.85 7.09 12.45
CA LEU A 190 20.75 7.39 11.33
C LEU A 190 21.30 8.83 11.32
N GLY A 191 20.89 9.65 12.30
CA GLY A 191 21.26 11.07 12.37
C GLY A 191 20.64 11.90 11.23
N MET A 192 19.47 11.49 10.73
CA MET A 192 18.77 12.09 9.59
C MET A 192 17.44 12.75 9.99
N ALA A 193 17.25 13.03 11.28
CA ALA A 193 16.07 13.75 11.72
C ALA A 193 16.06 15.17 11.12
N PRO A 194 14.90 15.70 10.68
CA PRO A 194 14.79 17.12 10.38
C PRO A 194 15.13 17.89 11.67
N SER A 195 16.03 18.86 11.56
CA SER A 195 16.19 19.89 12.59
C SER A 195 14.82 20.52 12.82
N ALA A 196 14.40 20.52 14.09
CA ALA A 196 13.16 21.14 14.55
C ALA A 196 13.05 22.61 14.11
#